data_AF-A0A812YI19-F1
#
_entry.id   AF-A0A812YI19-F1
#
_cell.length_a   1.000
_cell.length_b   1.000
_cell.length_c   1.000
_cell.angle_alpha   90.00
_cell.angle_beta   90.00
_cell.angle_gamma   90.00
#
_symmetry.space_group_name_H-M   'P 1'
#
loop_
_entity.id
_entity.type
_entity.pdbx_description
1 polymer ?
#
loop_
_entity_poly.entity_id
_entity_poly.type
_entity_poly.pdbx_seq_one_letter_code
_entity_poly.pdbx_strand_id
1 'polypeptide(L)'
;MIHFFCRWKVIICSLVVLLLLLHCVMLYLLVPRTQVELIAHAGSHGGAVCRALQSMCRQSCKQWVGCPQVSCLVEKSSRSLRHKRQAAEFGVSILLLRDPRDVVVSWRHGGKSYNQYQNAVQHIRSVVSWTRWQHDQHSGRSESFLLFYDALASRPRETLEALASFLQLEVSFTKEQIEAWQSVTKPGELCQTSNSSYPPWIASYVSSIFQELPEDLRGRWASCPGNVTWAPEPCPRDAELEVHNENELGHGDVCRYRSGDYMCPNMCRQLAEAPHCAIGKGRERCRAATAAAAWQDMLVPNPHTPWVMSTFYEPNSKSSKDGREDARQLTLATWALHWQRAGWQTRVLGLADAQKSPFYKQLLVKLAQIPLGENPEYEKACYFRYLAMSEAGGGWMSDYDTLPLHFPATSDLVSNGTFTVLQGHIPAFMSGSQEEWRRMSRLLVESAVMLTRKTPMPGLVSDMHAMAGLADKSGLKNKSEDALNSFHMVADAKEYVRTLRRPISSLICRRFSFFRLAIHISHASVAAGLALPDAEVETRRPEIMNQTMERFWQCVEMHENL
;
A
#
# COMPACT_ATOMS: atom_id res chain seq x y z
N MET A 1 -13.56 77.45 47.69
CA MET A 1 -13.15 76.13 48.25
C MET A 1 -13.93 74.95 47.65
N ILE A 2 -15.27 74.99 47.59
CA ILE A 2 -16.11 73.89 47.08
C ILE A 2 -15.84 73.55 45.59
N HIS A 3 -15.65 74.54 44.72
CA HIS A 3 -15.32 74.31 43.30
C HIS A 3 -13.96 73.63 43.06
N PHE A 4 -12.99 73.87 43.95
CA PHE A 4 -11.65 73.29 43.84
C PHE A 4 -11.68 71.80 44.18
N PHE A 5 -12.40 71.44 45.25
CA PHE A 5 -12.66 70.04 45.62
C PHE A 5 -13.40 69.26 44.53
N CYS A 6 -14.32 69.91 43.81
CA CYS A 6 -15.07 69.26 42.74
C CYS A 6 -14.17 68.93 41.53
N ARG A 7 -13.29 69.86 41.11
CA ARG A 7 -12.31 69.61 40.03
C ARG A 7 -11.28 68.54 40.40
N TRP A 8 -10.84 68.52 41.67
CA TRP A 8 -9.87 67.54 42.14
C TRP A 8 -10.45 66.11 42.16
N LYS A 9 -11.72 65.95 42.54
CA LYS A 9 -12.43 64.66 42.45
C LYS A 9 -12.57 64.15 41.01
N VAL A 10 -12.82 65.04 40.05
CA VAL A 10 -12.90 64.65 38.63
C VAL A 10 -11.55 64.16 38.12
N ILE A 11 -10.46 64.86 38.43
CA ILE A 11 -9.11 64.47 38.03
C ILE A 11 -8.71 63.11 38.63
N ILE A 12 -8.99 62.90 39.92
CA ILE A 12 -8.73 61.61 40.58
C ILE A 12 -9.56 60.48 39.97
N CYS A 13 -10.86 60.70 39.71
CA CYS A 13 -11.69 59.70 39.01
C CYS A 13 -11.14 59.37 37.62
N SER A 14 -10.74 60.36 36.83
CA SER A 14 -10.16 60.13 35.50
C SER A 14 -8.84 59.37 35.56
N LEU A 15 -7.97 59.66 36.52
CA LEU A 15 -6.70 58.94 36.74
C LEU A 15 -6.92 57.49 37.17
N VAL A 16 -7.90 57.23 38.06
CA VAL A 16 -8.26 55.86 38.47
C VAL A 16 -8.82 55.06 37.30
N VAL A 17 -9.70 55.65 36.49
CA VAL A 17 -10.23 55.01 35.28
C VAL A 17 -9.11 54.72 34.28
N LEU A 18 -8.18 55.67 34.07
CA LEU A 18 -7.04 55.46 33.17
C LEU A 18 -6.11 54.35 33.66
N LEU A 19 -5.81 54.30 34.95
CA LEU A 19 -4.98 53.24 35.56
C LEU A 19 -5.67 51.88 35.48
N LEU A 20 -6.99 51.81 35.70
CA LEU A 20 -7.76 50.58 35.52
C LEU A 20 -7.77 50.13 34.05
N LEU A 21 -7.92 51.06 33.10
CA LEU A 21 -7.84 50.76 31.67
C LEU A 21 -6.43 50.28 31.27
N LEU A 22 -5.38 50.94 31.74
CA LEU A 22 -3.99 50.52 31.53
C LEU A 22 -3.73 49.15 32.15
N HIS A 23 -4.25 48.88 33.35
CA HIS A 23 -4.11 47.58 33.99
C HIS A 23 -4.86 46.49 33.23
N CYS A 24 -6.09 46.77 32.75
CA CYS A 24 -6.84 45.87 31.89
C CYS A 24 -6.14 45.63 30.53
N VAL A 25 -5.55 46.67 29.92
CA VAL A 25 -4.80 46.54 28.66
C VAL A 25 -3.49 45.78 28.88
N MET A 26 -2.78 46.03 29.98
CA MET A 26 -1.58 45.28 30.33
C MET A 26 -1.90 43.82 30.64
N LEU A 27 -2.97 43.53 31.39
CA LEU A 27 -3.46 42.15 31.59
C LEU A 27 -3.85 41.52 30.24
N TYR A 28 -4.51 42.26 29.35
CA TYR A 28 -4.85 41.79 28.01
C TYR A 28 -3.62 41.46 27.16
N LEU A 29 -2.56 42.27 27.25
CA LEU A 29 -1.32 42.10 26.49
C LEU A 29 -0.36 41.09 27.13
N LEU A 30 -0.43 40.90 28.45
CA LEU A 30 0.45 40.01 29.21
C LEU A 30 -0.09 38.59 29.34
N VAL A 31 -1.38 38.34 29.08
CA VAL A 31 -1.88 36.96 28.98
C VAL A 31 -1.41 36.39 27.64
N PRO A 32 -0.40 35.50 27.62
CA PRO A 32 0.03 34.87 26.39
C PRO A 32 -1.16 34.12 25.81
N ARG A 33 -1.52 34.42 24.57
CA ARG A 33 -2.54 33.64 23.88
C ARG A 33 -2.01 32.24 23.69
N THR A 34 -2.61 31.27 24.37
CA THR A 34 -2.32 29.85 24.14
C THR A 34 -2.58 29.56 22.66
N GLN A 35 -1.52 29.27 21.92
CA GLN A 35 -1.66 28.81 20.55
C GLN A 35 -1.92 27.31 20.59
N VAL A 36 -3.02 26.91 19.97
CA VAL A 36 -3.40 25.49 19.86
C VAL A 36 -3.16 25.08 18.42
N GLU A 37 -2.27 24.14 18.20
CA GLU A 37 -1.91 23.66 16.86
C GLU A 37 -2.50 22.28 16.60
N LEU A 38 -3.44 22.18 15.66
CA LEU A 38 -3.93 20.88 15.20
C LEU A 38 -3.01 20.34 14.09
N ILE A 39 -2.37 19.20 14.36
CA ILE A 39 -1.53 18.46 13.42
C ILE A 39 -2.33 17.27 12.89
N ALA A 40 -2.50 17.19 11.57
CA ALA A 40 -3.26 16.11 10.95
C ALA A 40 -2.72 15.76 9.57
N HIS A 41 -2.75 14.47 9.24
CA HIS A 41 -2.45 13.98 7.91
C HIS A 41 -3.58 14.31 6.91
N ALA A 42 -3.25 14.42 5.62
CA ALA A 42 -4.16 14.85 4.55
C ALA A 42 -5.46 14.02 4.44
N GLY A 43 -5.40 12.72 4.77
CA GLY A 43 -6.55 11.80 4.75
C GLY A 43 -7.25 11.62 6.09
N SER A 44 -6.91 12.41 7.12
CA SER A 44 -7.53 12.29 8.46
C SER A 44 -8.72 13.25 8.68
N HIS A 45 -9.25 13.88 7.61
CA HIS A 45 -10.25 14.96 7.71
C HIS A 45 -9.84 16.14 8.61
N GLY A 46 -8.53 16.38 8.76
CA GLY A 46 -7.99 17.42 9.65
C GLY A 46 -8.59 18.80 9.41
N GLY A 47 -8.93 19.15 8.17
CA GLY A 47 -9.56 20.45 7.86
C GLY A 47 -10.98 20.61 8.43
N ALA A 48 -11.76 19.53 8.50
CA ALA A 48 -13.10 19.59 9.06
C ALA A 48 -13.04 19.55 10.61
N VAL A 49 -12.17 18.71 11.18
CA VAL A 49 -11.88 18.68 12.63
C VAL A 49 -11.36 20.03 13.11
N CYS A 50 -10.47 20.66 12.36
CA CYS A 50 -9.96 22.02 12.60
C CYS A 50 -11.10 23.05 12.73
N ARG A 51 -12.05 23.07 11.80
CA ARG A 51 -13.16 24.02 11.83
C ARG A 51 -14.08 23.79 13.02
N ALA A 52 -14.33 22.52 13.35
CA ALA A 52 -15.11 22.16 14.54
C ALA A 52 -14.41 22.60 15.83
N LEU A 53 -13.10 22.39 15.93
CA LEU A 53 -12.25 22.83 17.03
C LEU A 53 -12.23 24.37 17.17
N GLN A 54 -12.06 25.09 16.05
CA GLN A 54 -12.15 26.56 16.03
C GLN A 54 -13.53 27.06 16.49
N SER A 55 -14.61 26.40 16.07
CA SER A 55 -15.97 26.73 16.49
C SER A 55 -16.16 26.51 17.99
N MET A 56 -15.71 25.36 18.50
CA MET A 56 -15.73 25.01 19.91
C MET A 56 -15.00 26.06 20.76
N CYS A 57 -13.73 26.35 20.43
CA CYS A 57 -12.95 27.35 21.15
C CYS A 57 -13.60 28.74 21.12
N ARG A 58 -14.20 29.17 19.99
CA ARG A 58 -14.91 30.46 19.91
C ARG A 58 -16.18 30.51 20.77
N GLN A 59 -16.92 29.40 20.85
CA GLN A 59 -18.20 29.36 21.57
C GLN A 59 -17.99 29.40 23.08
N SER A 60 -17.04 28.63 23.61
CA SER A 60 -16.69 28.62 25.04
C SER A 60 -16.12 29.96 25.53
N CYS A 61 -15.62 30.76 24.58
CA CYS A 61 -14.86 31.97 24.83
C CYS A 61 -15.63 33.28 24.81
N LYS A 62 -16.94 33.26 24.56
CA LYS A 62 -17.72 34.50 24.39
C LYS A 62 -17.67 35.46 25.61
N GLN A 63 -17.10 35.04 26.73
CA GLN A 63 -17.01 35.81 27.97
C GLN A 63 -15.58 36.09 28.48
N TRP A 64 -14.51 35.56 27.85
CA TRP A 64 -13.14 35.65 28.41
C TRP A 64 -12.11 36.32 27.48
N VAL A 65 -11.23 37.12 28.08
CA VAL A 65 -10.01 37.63 27.46
C VAL A 65 -8.92 36.56 27.56
N GLY A 66 -8.36 36.11 26.43
CA GLY A 66 -7.27 35.11 26.41
C GLY A 66 -7.54 33.83 25.61
N CYS A 67 -8.54 33.84 24.74
CA CYS A 67 -8.99 32.64 24.04
C CYS A 67 -7.91 31.95 23.20
N PRO A 68 -7.83 30.60 23.28
CA PRO A 68 -6.88 29.86 22.51
C PRO A 68 -7.08 30.13 21.01
N GLN A 69 -5.99 30.49 20.33
CA GLN A 69 -6.02 30.65 18.90
C GLN A 69 -5.67 29.30 18.26
N VAL A 70 -6.66 28.67 17.64
CA VAL A 70 -6.48 27.39 16.96
C VAL A 70 -5.90 27.61 15.57
N SER A 71 -4.63 27.28 15.40
CA SER A 71 -3.96 27.12 14.10
C SER A 71 -4.07 25.66 13.65
N CYS A 72 -4.11 25.43 12.33
CA CYS A 72 -4.27 24.10 11.79
C CYS A 72 -3.19 23.82 10.75
N LEU A 73 -2.30 22.89 11.09
CA LEU A 73 -1.33 22.29 10.19
C LEU A 73 -1.91 20.99 9.65
N VAL A 74 -2.80 21.14 8.67
CA VAL A 74 -3.29 20.01 7.88
C VAL A 74 -2.35 19.84 6.69
N GLU A 75 -1.69 18.70 6.59
CA GLU A 75 -0.83 18.41 5.46
C GLU A 75 -1.67 18.39 4.17
N LYS A 76 -1.43 19.35 3.26
CA LYS A 76 -2.27 19.55 2.07
C LYS A 76 -1.94 18.59 0.91
N SER A 77 -0.84 17.83 0.98
CA SER A 77 -0.44 16.94 -0.12
C SER A 77 0.28 15.68 0.35
N SER A 78 -0.08 14.53 -0.20
CA SER A 78 0.66 13.26 -0.04
C SER A 78 2.09 13.31 -0.59
N ARG A 79 2.44 14.35 -1.38
CA ARG A 79 3.72 14.43 -2.11
C ARG A 79 4.83 15.15 -1.36
N SER A 80 4.55 15.78 -0.23
CA SER A 80 5.51 16.63 0.48
C SER A 80 5.44 16.47 1.99
N LEU A 81 5.89 15.30 2.46
CA LEU A 81 6.37 15.07 3.84
C LEU A 81 7.65 15.88 4.13
N ARG A 82 7.71 17.16 3.72
CA ARG A 82 8.73 18.06 4.26
C ARG A 82 8.23 18.44 5.64
N HIS A 83 8.77 17.73 6.64
CA HIS A 83 8.78 18.17 8.03
C HIS A 83 9.47 19.53 8.10
N LYS A 84 8.75 20.62 7.79
CA LYS A 84 9.20 21.93 8.23
C LYS A 84 9.05 21.89 9.75
N ARG A 85 10.17 21.64 10.43
CA ARG A 85 10.37 22.01 11.84
C ARG A 85 10.10 23.51 11.94
N GLN A 86 8.85 23.88 12.13
CA GLN A 86 8.54 25.03 12.95
C GLN A 86 8.08 24.39 14.25
N ALA A 87 9.03 24.09 15.13
CA ALA A 87 8.66 23.94 16.52
C ALA A 87 8.02 25.27 16.90
N ALA A 88 6.71 25.28 17.09
CA ALA A 88 6.07 26.40 17.74
C ALA A 88 6.71 26.46 19.13
N GLU A 89 7.62 27.42 19.36
CA GLU A 89 8.43 27.46 20.58
C GLU A 89 7.57 27.53 21.86
N PHE A 90 6.26 27.80 21.78
CA PHE A 90 5.39 28.00 22.95
C PHE A 90 3.90 27.59 22.74
N GLY A 91 3.61 26.46 22.08
CA GLY A 91 2.22 26.04 21.77
C GLY A 91 1.76 24.72 22.40
N VAL A 92 0.44 24.58 22.56
CA VAL A 92 -0.24 23.31 22.84
C VAL A 92 -0.51 22.60 21.51
N SER A 93 -0.15 21.33 21.38
CA SER A 93 -0.37 20.55 20.14
C SER A 93 -1.51 19.55 20.31
N ILE A 94 -2.38 19.45 19.30
CA ILE A 94 -3.37 18.38 19.20
C ILE A 94 -3.00 17.55 17.98
N LEU A 95 -2.67 16.28 18.19
CA LEU A 95 -2.31 15.37 17.12
C LEU A 95 -3.52 14.50 16.75
N LEU A 96 -4.09 14.73 15.57
CA LEU A 96 -5.19 13.94 15.03
C LEU A 96 -4.64 12.67 14.35
N LEU A 97 -4.75 11.54 15.06
CA LEU A 97 -4.37 10.23 14.56
C LEU A 97 -5.59 9.52 13.98
N ARG A 98 -5.40 8.91 12.81
CA ARG A 98 -6.37 8.04 12.15
C ARG A 98 -5.63 6.80 11.70
N ASP A 99 -6.31 5.65 11.75
CA ASP A 99 -5.79 4.40 11.21
C ASP A 99 -5.24 4.62 9.79
N PRO A 100 -3.95 4.35 9.54
CA PRO A 100 -3.34 4.54 8.22
C PRO A 100 -4.08 3.86 7.06
N ARG A 101 -4.81 2.78 7.31
CA ARG A 101 -5.67 2.09 6.33
C ARG A 101 -6.82 2.98 5.94
N ASP A 102 -7.52 3.51 6.92
CA ASP A 102 -8.66 4.41 6.70
C ASP A 102 -8.21 5.72 6.03
N VAL A 103 -7.01 6.21 6.36
CA VAL A 103 -6.41 7.35 5.65
C VAL A 103 -6.25 7.05 4.16
N VAL A 104 -5.71 5.89 3.80
CA VAL A 104 -5.54 5.47 2.40
C VAL A 104 -6.88 5.25 1.72
N VAL A 105 -7.87 4.64 2.40
CA VAL A 105 -9.20 4.43 1.84
C VAL A 105 -9.91 5.77 1.61
N SER A 106 -9.76 6.73 2.52
CA SER A 106 -10.40 8.05 2.42
C SER A 106 -10.01 8.81 1.14
N TRP A 107 -8.79 8.59 0.63
CA TRP A 107 -8.34 9.16 -0.64
C TRP A 107 -9.10 8.62 -1.86
N ARG A 108 -9.71 7.44 -1.76
CA ARG A 108 -10.57 6.86 -2.81
C ARG A 108 -11.83 7.70 -3.03
N HIS A 109 -12.41 8.28 -1.98
CA HIS A 109 -13.67 8.99 -2.09
C HIS A 109 -13.59 10.28 -2.95
N GLY A 110 -12.37 10.71 -3.33
CA GLY A 110 -12.13 11.81 -4.28
C GLY A 110 -12.17 11.44 -5.77
N GLY A 111 -12.18 10.16 -6.14
CA GLY A 111 -12.31 9.77 -7.56
C GLY A 111 -12.43 8.26 -7.81
N LYS A 112 -13.13 7.91 -8.90
CA LYS A 112 -13.60 6.54 -9.19
C LYS A 112 -12.57 5.63 -9.89
N SER A 113 -11.34 6.09 -10.12
CA SER A 113 -10.38 5.34 -10.95
C SER A 113 -9.53 4.38 -10.12
N TYR A 114 -9.42 3.13 -10.57
CA TYR A 114 -8.50 2.11 -10.06
C TYR A 114 -7.04 2.60 -9.96
N ASN A 115 -6.61 3.50 -10.84
CA ASN A 115 -5.26 4.08 -10.81
C ASN A 115 -5.05 4.99 -9.58
N GLN A 116 -6.08 5.71 -9.12
CA GLN A 116 -5.97 6.54 -7.92
C GLN A 116 -5.79 5.69 -6.67
N TYR A 117 -6.38 4.50 -6.66
CA TYR A 117 -6.24 3.55 -5.57
C TYR A 117 -4.83 2.94 -5.50
N GLN A 118 -4.23 2.57 -6.64
CA GLN A 118 -2.83 2.13 -6.66
C GLN A 118 -1.92 3.23 -6.10
N ASN A 119 -2.14 4.49 -6.50
CA ASN A 119 -1.40 5.62 -5.95
C ASN A 119 -1.62 5.78 -4.43
N ALA A 120 -2.83 5.53 -3.92
CA ALA A 120 -3.13 5.61 -2.49
C ALA A 120 -2.39 4.54 -1.68
N VAL A 121 -2.39 3.27 -2.15
CA VAL A 121 -1.64 2.17 -1.54
C VAL A 121 -0.13 2.45 -1.54
N GLN A 122 0.38 3.10 -2.59
CA GLN A 122 1.78 3.50 -2.67
C GLN A 122 2.22 4.50 -1.60
N HIS A 123 1.27 5.14 -0.93
CA HIS A 123 1.52 6.09 0.13
C HIS A 123 1.31 5.50 1.53
N ILE A 124 0.83 4.25 1.69
CA ILE A 124 0.49 3.74 3.04
C ILE A 124 1.70 3.72 3.98
N ARG A 125 2.88 3.33 3.48
CA ARG A 125 4.10 3.34 4.28
C ARG A 125 4.45 4.76 4.73
N SER A 126 4.31 5.73 3.83
CA SER A 126 4.50 7.15 4.16
C SER A 126 3.52 7.63 5.24
N VAL A 127 2.26 7.18 5.21
CA VAL A 127 1.28 7.46 6.27
C VAL A 127 1.69 6.81 7.58
N VAL A 128 2.12 5.55 7.57
CA VAL A 128 2.55 4.82 8.76
C VAL A 128 3.80 5.45 9.37
N SER A 129 4.83 5.76 8.57
CA SER A 129 6.03 6.46 9.04
C SER A 129 5.69 7.84 9.60
N TRP A 130 4.80 8.61 8.97
CA TRP A 130 4.33 9.88 9.51
C TRP A 130 3.62 9.69 10.85
N THR A 131 2.73 8.70 10.93
CA THR A 131 1.93 8.39 12.13
C THR A 131 2.83 8.01 13.30
N ARG A 132 3.77 7.10 13.07
CA ARG A 132 4.79 6.72 14.06
C ARG A 132 5.63 7.92 14.48
N TRP A 133 6.18 8.66 13.52
CA TRP A 133 7.03 9.81 13.84
C TRP A 133 6.30 10.86 14.68
N GLN A 134 5.06 11.21 14.31
CA GLN A 134 4.25 12.16 15.08
C GLN A 134 3.92 11.61 16.47
N HIS A 135 3.57 10.32 16.56
CA HIS A 135 3.32 9.67 17.83
C HIS A 135 4.55 9.73 18.75
N ASP A 136 5.73 9.35 18.25
CA ASP A 136 6.98 9.36 19.02
C ASP A 136 7.37 10.78 19.44
N GLN A 137 7.02 11.80 18.65
CA GLN A 137 7.25 13.20 19.00
C GLN A 137 6.27 13.76 20.03
N HIS A 138 5.03 13.29 20.09
CA HIS A 138 3.98 13.93 20.89
C HIS A 138 3.46 13.08 22.05
N SER A 139 3.66 11.76 22.02
CA SER A 139 3.22 10.86 23.07
C SER A 139 3.99 11.13 24.37
N GLY A 140 3.25 11.17 25.50
CA GLY A 140 3.82 11.44 26.82
C GLY A 140 4.15 12.90 27.13
N ARG A 141 3.97 13.84 26.20
CA ARG A 141 4.20 15.27 26.44
C ARG A 141 2.98 15.95 27.07
N SER A 142 3.20 16.75 28.11
CA SER A 142 2.14 17.48 28.84
C SER A 142 1.40 18.50 27.99
N GLU A 143 2.07 19.03 26.97
CA GLU A 143 1.60 20.04 26.04
C GLU A 143 1.01 19.44 24.76
N SER A 144 0.87 18.11 24.69
CA SER A 144 0.31 17.41 23.54
C SER A 144 -0.92 16.57 23.91
N PHE A 145 -1.93 16.59 23.05
CA PHE A 145 -3.12 15.74 23.17
C PHE A 145 -3.28 14.87 21.93
N LEU A 146 -3.31 13.55 22.15
CA LEU A 146 -3.55 12.57 21.09
C LEU A 146 -5.05 12.44 20.85
N LEU A 147 -5.54 13.08 19.78
CA LEU A 147 -6.93 13.00 19.35
C LEU A 147 -7.08 11.86 18.33
N PHE A 148 -7.77 10.80 18.70
CA PHE A 148 -7.98 9.65 17.82
C PHE A 148 -9.30 9.79 17.06
N TYR A 149 -9.23 9.67 15.73
CA TYR A 149 -10.40 9.80 14.84
C TYR A 149 -11.47 8.75 15.15
N ASP A 150 -11.07 7.51 15.49
CA ASP A 150 -11.97 6.43 15.90
C ASP A 150 -12.73 6.74 17.20
N ALA A 151 -12.05 7.29 18.21
CA ALA A 151 -12.69 7.67 19.46
C ALA A 151 -13.62 8.87 19.27
N LEU A 152 -13.19 9.86 18.49
CA LEU A 152 -14.03 11.02 18.17
C LEU A 152 -15.32 10.61 17.46
N ALA A 153 -15.26 9.58 16.61
CA ALA A 153 -16.43 9.08 15.90
C ALA A 153 -17.35 8.21 16.77
N SER A 154 -16.78 7.30 17.57
CA SER A 154 -17.54 6.32 18.36
C SER A 154 -18.04 6.86 19.71
N ARG A 155 -17.24 7.74 20.34
CA ARG A 155 -17.47 8.32 21.68
C ARG A 155 -17.15 9.82 21.66
N PRO A 156 -17.89 10.61 20.86
CA PRO A 156 -17.61 12.01 20.65
C PRO A 156 -17.69 12.83 21.94
N ARG A 157 -18.67 12.57 22.81
CA ARG A 157 -18.87 13.34 24.03
C ARG A 157 -17.67 13.20 24.98
N GLU A 158 -17.30 11.98 25.31
CA GLU A 158 -16.20 11.67 26.21
C GLU A 158 -14.87 12.19 25.64
N THR A 159 -14.67 12.05 24.34
CA THR A 159 -13.46 12.53 23.65
C THR A 159 -13.37 14.06 23.68
N LEU A 160 -14.49 14.75 23.46
CA LEU A 160 -14.55 16.22 23.47
C LEU A 160 -14.45 16.80 24.88
N GLU A 161 -15.02 16.14 25.88
CA GLU A 161 -14.87 16.50 27.29
C GLU A 161 -13.41 16.36 27.74
N ALA A 162 -12.73 15.28 27.37
CA ALA A 162 -11.30 15.11 27.61
C ALA A 162 -10.46 16.20 26.92
N LEU A 163 -10.78 16.53 25.67
CA LEU A 163 -10.12 17.60 24.93
C LEU A 163 -10.37 18.98 25.56
N ALA A 164 -11.61 19.28 25.96
CA ALA A 164 -11.96 20.52 26.63
C ALA A 164 -11.23 20.66 27.97
N SER A 165 -11.18 19.58 28.76
CA SER A 165 -10.42 19.53 30.01
C SER A 165 -8.93 19.79 29.79
N PHE A 166 -8.33 19.18 28.77
CA PHE A 166 -6.93 19.41 28.40
C PHE A 166 -6.66 20.87 28.02
N LEU A 167 -7.58 21.50 27.28
CA LEU A 167 -7.50 22.90 26.90
C LEU A 167 -7.96 23.88 28.01
N GLN A 168 -8.31 23.37 29.20
CA GLN A 168 -8.85 24.15 30.32
C GLN A 168 -10.08 24.98 29.92
N LEU A 169 -10.95 24.40 29.09
CA LEU A 169 -12.19 25.02 28.65
C LEU A 169 -13.35 24.49 29.49
N GLU A 170 -14.10 25.38 30.14
CA GLU A 170 -15.37 25.04 30.76
C GLU A 170 -16.46 24.94 29.68
N VAL A 171 -16.73 23.72 29.20
CA VAL A 171 -17.70 23.48 28.13
C VAL A 171 -18.67 22.38 28.52
N SER A 172 -19.96 22.67 28.47
CA SER A 172 -21.02 21.66 28.44
C SER A 172 -21.46 21.46 26.99
N PHE A 173 -21.21 20.29 26.42
CA PHE A 173 -21.59 20.00 25.04
C PHE A 173 -23.09 19.67 24.92
N THR A 174 -23.82 20.47 24.13
CA THR A 174 -25.20 20.18 23.75
C THR A 174 -25.26 19.00 22.78
N LYS A 175 -26.44 18.39 22.63
CA LYS A 175 -26.63 17.28 21.71
C LYS A 175 -26.29 17.67 20.26
N GLU A 176 -26.68 18.87 19.84
CA GLU A 176 -26.44 19.40 18.51
C GLU A 176 -24.96 19.61 18.23
N GLN A 177 -24.18 20.03 19.25
CA GLN A 177 -22.73 20.16 19.12
C GLN A 177 -22.07 18.78 18.96
N ILE A 178 -22.52 17.78 19.71
CA ILE A 178 -22.04 16.39 19.56
C ILE A 178 -22.37 15.85 18.16
N GLU A 179 -23.60 16.05 17.68
CA GLU A 179 -24.03 15.65 16.33
C GLU A 179 -23.22 16.36 15.24
N ALA A 180 -22.89 17.64 15.43
CA ALA A 180 -22.03 18.39 14.51
C ALA A 180 -20.62 17.78 14.43
N TRP A 181 -20.04 17.38 15.56
CA TRP A 181 -18.74 16.69 15.58
C TRP A 181 -18.81 15.30 14.94
N GLN A 182 -19.87 14.53 15.19
CA GLN A 182 -20.11 13.25 14.53
C GLN A 182 -20.24 13.40 13.01
N SER A 183 -20.83 14.50 12.52
CA SER A 183 -20.94 14.76 11.07
C SER A 183 -19.58 14.98 10.39
N VAL A 184 -18.58 15.43 11.16
CA VAL A 184 -17.20 15.60 10.69
C VAL A 184 -16.46 14.27 10.63
N THR A 185 -16.75 13.36 11.55
CA THR A 185 -16.19 12.01 11.59
C THR A 185 -17.16 11.01 10.97
N LYS A 186 -17.09 10.80 9.66
CA LYS A 186 -18.01 9.88 8.97
C LYS A 186 -17.89 8.46 9.56
N PRO A 187 -18.90 7.94 10.27
CA PRO A 187 -18.77 6.66 11.00
C PRO A 187 -18.53 5.47 10.08
N GLY A 188 -19.09 5.53 8.86
CA GLY A 188 -18.86 4.52 7.83
C GLY A 188 -17.46 4.52 7.22
N GLU A 189 -16.57 5.44 7.60
CA GLU A 189 -15.18 5.51 7.15
C GLU A 189 -14.16 5.04 8.19
N LEU A 190 -14.61 4.37 9.25
CA LEU A 190 -13.76 3.68 10.21
C LEU A 190 -13.66 2.21 9.82
N CYS A 191 -12.46 1.64 9.91
CA CYS A 191 -12.22 0.21 9.74
C CYS A 191 -12.82 -0.33 8.42
N GLN A 192 -12.71 0.44 7.33
CA GLN A 192 -13.37 0.12 6.04
C GLN A 192 -12.81 -1.13 5.34
N THR A 193 -11.92 -1.89 6.00
CA THR A 193 -11.23 -3.03 5.42
C THR A 193 -12.05 -4.33 5.38
N SER A 194 -13.17 -4.45 6.11
CA SER A 194 -13.99 -5.67 6.11
C SER A 194 -14.80 -5.88 4.84
N ASN A 195 -15.18 -4.79 4.16
CA ASN A 195 -15.94 -4.85 2.92
C ASN A 195 -15.15 -4.43 1.69
N SER A 196 -13.86 -4.17 1.87
CA SER A 196 -13.04 -3.59 0.83
C SER A 196 -12.54 -4.63 -0.17
N SER A 197 -12.64 -4.23 -1.42
CA SER A 197 -12.16 -4.85 -2.65
C SER A 197 -10.62 -5.00 -2.73
N TYR A 198 -9.88 -5.02 -1.60
CA TYR A 198 -8.42 -5.20 -1.65
C TYR A 198 -8.12 -6.58 -2.24
N PRO A 199 -7.27 -6.67 -3.27
CA PRO A 199 -6.59 -7.92 -3.56
C PRO A 199 -5.89 -8.43 -2.28
N PRO A 200 -5.93 -9.74 -1.98
CA PRO A 200 -5.38 -10.32 -0.74
C PRO A 200 -3.94 -9.91 -0.43
N TRP A 201 -3.11 -9.77 -1.46
CA TRP A 201 -1.72 -9.33 -1.29
C TRP A 201 -1.60 -7.90 -0.73
N ILE A 202 -2.54 -6.99 -1.05
CA ILE A 202 -2.54 -5.64 -0.46
C ILE A 202 -2.87 -5.74 1.02
N ALA A 203 -3.81 -6.60 1.42
CA ALA A 203 -4.10 -6.83 2.83
C ALA A 203 -2.88 -7.36 3.60
N SER A 204 -2.17 -8.33 3.03
CA SER A 204 -0.91 -8.85 3.62
C SER A 204 0.15 -7.76 3.74
N TYR A 205 0.39 -6.98 2.68
CA TYR A 205 1.33 -5.86 2.70
C TYR A 205 0.96 -4.75 3.69
N VAL A 206 -0.32 -4.38 3.72
CA VAL A 206 -0.84 -3.41 4.69
C VAL A 206 -0.61 -3.93 6.10
N SER A 207 -0.87 -5.21 6.36
CA SER A 207 -0.64 -5.85 7.66
C SER A 207 0.83 -5.87 8.04
N SER A 208 1.75 -6.15 7.10
CA SER A 208 3.19 -6.15 7.38
C SER A 208 3.68 -4.75 7.74
N ILE A 209 3.19 -3.70 7.07
CA ILE A 209 3.54 -2.32 7.43
C ILE A 209 2.92 -1.92 8.75
N PHE A 210 1.74 -2.42 9.09
CA PHE A 210 1.14 -2.14 10.39
C PHE A 210 2.02 -2.61 11.55
N GLN A 211 2.87 -3.61 11.34
CA GLN A 211 3.87 -4.01 12.33
C GLN A 211 4.92 -2.94 12.61
N GLU A 212 5.11 -1.96 11.72
CA GLU A 212 6.04 -0.84 11.92
C GLU A 212 5.53 0.21 12.92
N LEU A 213 4.23 0.17 13.30
CA LEU A 213 3.63 1.10 14.27
C LEU A 213 4.02 0.73 15.72
N PRO A 214 4.10 1.72 16.63
CA PRO A 214 4.17 1.50 18.08
C PRO A 214 3.10 0.51 18.58
N GLU A 215 3.44 -0.30 19.59
CA GLU A 215 2.58 -1.39 20.10
C GLU A 215 1.22 -0.89 20.61
N ASP A 216 1.17 0.29 21.22
CA ASP A 216 -0.06 0.92 21.69
C ASP A 216 -0.98 1.34 20.53
N LEU A 217 -0.42 1.92 19.46
CA LEU A 217 -1.17 2.22 18.24
C LEU A 217 -1.64 0.94 17.53
N ARG A 218 -0.78 -0.08 17.46
CA ARG A 218 -1.15 -1.40 16.91
C ARG A 218 -2.28 -2.03 17.70
N GLY A 219 -2.17 -2.10 19.03
CA GLY A 219 -3.19 -2.66 19.90
C GLY A 219 -4.52 -1.93 19.78
N ARG A 220 -4.48 -0.59 19.69
CA ARG A 220 -5.67 0.25 19.49
C ARG A 220 -6.39 -0.03 18.18
N TRP A 221 -5.66 -0.14 17.07
CA TRP A 221 -6.26 -0.36 15.76
C TRP A 221 -6.41 -1.83 15.37
N ALA A 222 -5.85 -2.75 16.17
CA ALA A 222 -6.14 -4.17 16.09
C ALA A 222 -7.61 -4.44 16.45
N SER A 223 -8.18 -3.67 17.38
CA SER A 223 -9.55 -3.85 17.89
C SER A 223 -10.62 -3.10 17.09
N CYS A 224 -10.37 -2.80 15.80
CA CYS A 224 -11.36 -2.21 14.92
C CYS A 224 -12.69 -3.00 15.02
N PRO A 225 -13.76 -2.42 15.60
CA PRO A 225 -14.91 -3.17 16.09
C PRO A 225 -15.76 -3.69 14.92
N GLY A 226 -15.91 -5.00 14.88
CA GLY A 226 -16.39 -5.77 13.74
C GLY A 226 -15.34 -6.83 13.46
N ASN A 227 -15.74 -8.07 13.16
CA ASN A 227 -14.85 -9.14 12.73
C ASN A 227 -14.20 -8.80 11.38
N VAL A 228 -13.38 -7.76 11.35
CA VAL A 228 -12.48 -7.45 10.25
C VAL A 228 -11.24 -8.30 10.46
N THR A 229 -11.44 -9.61 10.52
CA THR A 229 -10.35 -10.51 10.18
C THR A 229 -9.98 -10.16 8.75
N TRP A 230 -8.69 -9.97 8.48
CA TRP A 230 -8.20 -9.93 7.09
C TRP A 230 -8.40 -11.27 6.39
N ALA A 231 -8.74 -12.32 7.15
CA ALA A 231 -9.39 -13.50 6.62
C ALA A 231 -10.81 -13.12 6.13
N PRO A 232 -11.20 -13.49 4.90
CA PRO A 232 -12.54 -13.25 4.39
C PRO A 232 -13.58 -13.67 5.43
N GLU A 233 -14.66 -12.88 5.62
CA GLU A 233 -15.76 -13.27 6.51
C GLU A 233 -16.10 -14.73 6.25
N PRO A 234 -16.17 -15.58 7.30
CA PRO A 234 -16.33 -17.01 7.12
C PRO A 234 -17.59 -17.32 6.32
N CYS A 235 -18.61 -16.46 6.39
CA CYS A 235 -19.89 -16.63 5.70
C CYS A 235 -20.27 -15.41 4.84
N PRO A 236 -21.03 -15.60 3.75
CA PRO A 236 -21.65 -14.49 3.02
C PRO A 236 -22.59 -13.66 3.89
N ARG A 237 -22.85 -12.41 3.49
CA ARG A 237 -23.91 -11.60 4.10
C ARG A 237 -25.23 -12.37 4.02
N ASP A 238 -25.91 -12.48 5.15
CA ASP A 238 -27.15 -13.25 5.38
C ASP A 238 -26.98 -14.74 5.76
N ALA A 239 -25.74 -15.23 5.93
CA ALA A 239 -25.47 -16.52 6.51
C ALA A 239 -24.69 -16.40 7.83
N GLU A 240 -25.07 -17.20 8.82
CA GLU A 240 -24.40 -17.29 10.12
C GLU A 240 -23.49 -18.52 10.16
N LEU A 241 -22.31 -18.38 10.76
CA LEU A 241 -21.39 -19.49 10.94
C LEU A 241 -21.92 -20.40 12.06
N GLU A 242 -22.28 -21.62 11.69
CA GLU A 242 -22.61 -22.71 12.61
C GLU A 242 -21.36 -23.58 12.79
N VAL A 243 -20.84 -23.58 14.01
CA VAL A 243 -19.64 -24.33 14.39
C VAL A 243 -20.07 -25.68 14.94
N HIS A 244 -19.49 -26.76 14.42
CA HIS A 244 -19.82 -28.11 14.81
C HIS A 244 -18.68 -28.78 15.57
N ASN A 245 -19.03 -29.53 16.60
CA ASN A 245 -18.05 -30.30 17.36
C ASN A 245 -17.51 -31.49 16.53
N GLU A 246 -16.32 -32.00 16.89
CA GLU A 246 -15.73 -33.18 16.24
C GLU A 246 -16.61 -34.44 16.34
N ASN A 247 -17.38 -34.52 17.43
CA ASN A 247 -18.25 -35.64 17.75
C ASN A 247 -19.63 -35.57 17.08
N GLU A 248 -19.99 -34.46 16.44
CA GLU A 248 -21.27 -34.33 15.74
C GLU A 248 -21.18 -35.05 14.37
N LEU A 249 -21.93 -36.16 14.29
CA LEU A 249 -21.89 -37.13 13.21
C LEU A 249 -22.57 -36.61 11.94
N GLY A 250 -21.85 -35.82 11.13
CA GLY A 250 -22.29 -35.62 9.74
C GLY A 250 -21.49 -34.62 8.91
N HIS A 251 -21.01 -33.52 9.48
CA HIS A 251 -20.44 -32.44 8.67
C HIS A 251 -19.43 -31.56 9.40
N GLY A 252 -18.73 -30.74 8.60
CA GLY A 252 -17.92 -29.63 9.08
C GLY A 252 -18.77 -28.44 9.52
N ASP A 253 -18.08 -27.35 9.86
CA ASP A 253 -18.67 -26.04 10.10
C ASP A 253 -19.33 -25.53 8.82
N VAL A 254 -20.49 -24.88 8.96
CA VAL A 254 -21.30 -24.43 7.81
C VAL A 254 -21.73 -22.99 8.00
N CYS A 255 -21.97 -22.31 6.88
CA CYS A 255 -22.65 -21.02 6.84
C CYS A 255 -24.12 -21.27 6.55
N ARG A 256 -24.98 -21.11 7.55
CA ARG A 256 -26.42 -21.34 7.44
C ARG A 256 -27.16 -20.04 7.16
N TYR A 257 -27.96 -20.04 6.11
CA TYR A 257 -28.88 -18.96 5.79
C TYR A 257 -30.17 -19.07 6.61
N ARG A 258 -30.90 -17.96 6.72
CA ARG A 258 -32.24 -17.96 7.34
C ARG A 258 -33.25 -18.89 6.67
N SER A 259 -33.04 -19.26 5.40
CA SER A 259 -33.85 -20.25 4.69
C SER A 259 -33.65 -21.69 5.19
N GLY A 260 -32.60 -21.93 5.99
CA GLY A 260 -32.16 -23.26 6.40
C GLY A 260 -31.10 -23.87 5.48
N ASP A 261 -30.93 -23.31 4.27
CA ASP A 261 -29.85 -23.68 3.35
C ASP A 261 -28.49 -23.42 3.99
N TYR A 262 -27.49 -24.21 3.61
CA TYR A 262 -26.15 -24.06 4.14
C TYR A 262 -25.10 -24.18 3.03
N MET A 263 -23.95 -23.57 3.27
CA MET A 263 -22.77 -23.73 2.42
C MET A 263 -21.50 -23.82 3.24
N CYS A 264 -20.42 -24.24 2.59
CA CYS A 264 -19.10 -24.17 3.21
C CYS A 264 -18.68 -22.74 3.53
N PRO A 265 -18.02 -22.52 4.68
CA PRO A 265 -17.31 -21.28 4.93
C PRO A 265 -16.38 -20.88 3.78
N ASN A 266 -16.34 -19.58 3.48
CA ASN A 266 -15.59 -18.98 2.38
C ASN A 266 -14.13 -19.45 2.36
N MET A 267 -13.51 -19.52 3.53
CA MET A 267 -12.13 -19.98 3.73
C MET A 267 -11.91 -21.45 3.37
N CYS A 268 -12.88 -22.34 3.63
CA CYS A 268 -12.76 -23.76 3.28
C CYS A 268 -12.94 -24.02 1.78
N ARG A 269 -13.72 -23.19 1.08
CA ARG A 269 -13.91 -23.30 -0.38
C ARG A 269 -12.66 -22.97 -1.20
N GLN A 270 -11.72 -22.24 -0.60
CA GLN A 270 -10.53 -21.73 -1.27
C GLN A 270 -9.28 -22.59 -1.03
N LEU A 271 -9.33 -23.57 -0.13
CA LEU A 271 -8.22 -24.51 0.08
C LEU A 271 -8.14 -25.49 -1.09
N ALA A 272 -6.91 -25.80 -1.55
CA ALA A 272 -6.67 -26.68 -2.69
C ALA A 272 -7.26 -28.10 -2.48
N GLU A 273 -7.35 -28.53 -1.22
CA GLU A 273 -8.01 -29.76 -0.76
C GLU A 273 -9.29 -29.46 0.04
N ALA A 274 -10.11 -28.52 -0.45
CA ALA A 274 -11.29 -27.99 0.24
C ALA A 274 -12.01 -29.05 1.10
N PRO A 275 -11.90 -28.96 2.45
CA PRO A 275 -12.54 -29.91 3.33
C PRO A 275 -14.05 -29.77 3.21
N HIS A 276 -14.77 -30.89 3.21
CA HIS A 276 -16.21 -30.88 2.95
C HIS A 276 -16.97 -30.38 4.18
N CYS A 277 -17.99 -29.56 3.93
CA CYS A 277 -18.92 -29.09 4.97
C CYS A 277 -20.25 -29.85 4.91
N ALA A 278 -20.32 -30.87 4.06
CA ALA A 278 -21.38 -31.85 3.98
C ALA A 278 -20.75 -33.25 3.91
N ILE A 279 -21.54 -34.30 4.13
CA ILE A 279 -21.10 -35.70 4.22
C ILE A 279 -20.29 -36.09 2.97
N GLY A 280 -18.95 -36.09 3.08
CA GLY A 280 -18.03 -36.60 2.08
C GLY A 280 -17.18 -37.69 2.69
N LYS A 281 -17.23 -38.91 2.15
CA LYS A 281 -16.43 -40.02 2.66
C LYS A 281 -14.93 -39.72 2.42
N GLY A 282 -14.16 -39.68 3.51
CA GLY A 282 -12.69 -39.76 3.47
C GLY A 282 -11.91 -38.46 3.25
N ARG A 283 -12.52 -37.27 3.40
CA ARG A 283 -11.75 -36.01 3.50
C ARG A 283 -11.96 -35.36 4.86
N GLU A 284 -10.98 -34.56 5.29
CA GLU A 284 -11.09 -33.76 6.51
C GLU A 284 -12.32 -32.83 6.44
N ARG A 285 -12.95 -32.61 7.60
CA ARG A 285 -14.14 -31.76 7.72
C ARG A 285 -13.71 -30.32 7.80
N CYS A 286 -14.46 -29.42 7.15
CA CYS A 286 -14.16 -28.00 7.26
C CYS A 286 -14.34 -27.56 8.72
N ARG A 287 -13.30 -26.98 9.30
CA ARG A 287 -13.38 -26.29 10.59
C ARG A 287 -13.00 -24.86 10.34
N ALA A 288 -13.92 -23.93 10.56
CA ALA A 288 -13.69 -22.52 10.33
C ALA A 288 -12.54 -22.00 11.19
N ALA A 289 -12.38 -22.50 12.42
CA ALA A 289 -11.24 -22.18 13.26
C ALA A 289 -9.91 -22.67 12.68
N THR A 290 -9.83 -23.94 12.24
CA THR A 290 -8.62 -24.51 11.62
C THR A 290 -8.33 -23.89 10.26
N ALA A 291 -9.35 -23.62 9.45
CA ALA A 291 -9.22 -22.92 8.19
C ALA A 291 -8.78 -21.48 8.42
N ALA A 292 -9.32 -20.78 9.41
CA ALA A 292 -8.87 -19.44 9.80
C ALA A 292 -7.41 -19.47 10.27
N ALA A 293 -6.99 -20.47 11.06
CA ALA A 293 -5.60 -20.65 11.48
C ALA A 293 -4.68 -20.94 10.29
N ALA A 294 -5.07 -21.83 9.36
CA ALA A 294 -4.33 -22.11 8.14
C ALA A 294 -4.23 -20.87 7.23
N TRP A 295 -5.31 -20.08 7.13
CA TRP A 295 -5.30 -18.79 6.47
C TRP A 295 -4.39 -17.79 7.19
N GLN A 296 -4.36 -17.83 8.52
CA GLN A 296 -3.49 -16.97 9.32
C GLN A 296 -2.02 -17.40 9.19
N ASP A 297 -1.72 -18.68 9.01
CA ASP A 297 -0.39 -19.22 8.67
C ASP A 297 0.00 -18.95 7.20
N MET A 298 -0.97 -18.77 6.29
CA MET A 298 -0.73 -18.25 4.94
C MET A 298 -0.43 -16.74 4.98
N LEU A 299 -1.13 -15.98 5.84
CA LEU A 299 -0.96 -14.53 5.98
C LEU A 299 0.21 -14.13 6.90
N VAL A 300 0.61 -15.00 7.83
CA VAL A 300 1.75 -14.89 8.74
C VAL A 300 2.67 -16.07 8.41
N PRO A 301 3.68 -15.87 7.56
CA PRO A 301 4.33 -16.98 6.86
C PRO A 301 5.00 -17.96 7.79
N ASN A 302 4.78 -19.25 7.51
CA ASN A 302 5.64 -20.32 7.96
C ASN A 302 7.09 -20.06 7.48
N PRO A 303 8.07 -19.86 8.38
CA PRO A 303 9.47 -19.59 8.03
C PRO A 303 10.20 -20.78 7.37
N HIS A 304 9.52 -21.91 7.16
CA HIS A 304 10.15 -23.17 6.73
C HIS A 304 9.87 -23.61 5.29
N THR A 305 8.98 -22.94 4.54
CA THR A 305 8.90 -23.10 3.07
C THR A 305 9.45 -21.87 2.38
N PRO A 306 10.66 -21.90 1.84
CA PRO A 306 11.26 -20.75 1.21
C PRO A 306 10.53 -20.39 -0.10
N TRP A 307 10.09 -19.13 -0.19
CA TRP A 307 9.40 -18.60 -1.36
C TRP A 307 10.36 -18.50 -2.55
N VAL A 308 9.97 -19.06 -3.69
CA VAL A 308 10.82 -19.14 -4.89
C VAL A 308 10.48 -18.00 -5.85
N MET A 309 11.45 -17.12 -6.10
CA MET A 309 11.45 -16.16 -7.20
C MET A 309 12.10 -16.81 -8.42
N SER A 310 11.33 -17.02 -9.48
CA SER A 310 11.86 -17.58 -10.72
C SER A 310 12.28 -16.48 -11.69
N THR A 311 13.22 -16.77 -12.57
CA THR A 311 13.45 -16.01 -13.80
C THR A 311 13.63 -16.98 -14.97
N PHE A 312 13.65 -16.47 -16.20
CA PHE A 312 13.90 -17.27 -17.39
C PHE A 312 15.15 -16.76 -18.09
N TYR A 313 16.05 -17.68 -18.41
CA TYR A 313 17.24 -17.38 -19.18
C TYR A 313 17.60 -18.53 -20.10
N GLU A 314 17.82 -18.21 -21.37
CA GLU A 314 18.34 -19.14 -22.36
C GLU A 314 19.57 -18.51 -23.04
N PRO A 315 20.77 -19.11 -22.91
CA PRO A 315 21.97 -18.62 -23.57
C PRO A 315 21.77 -18.58 -25.10
N ASN A 316 22.11 -17.46 -25.74
CA ASN A 316 22.07 -17.36 -27.19
C ASN A 316 23.46 -17.64 -27.77
N SER A 317 23.56 -18.65 -28.63
CA SER A 317 24.85 -19.01 -29.27
C SER A 317 25.50 -17.84 -30.01
N LYS A 318 24.72 -16.87 -30.51
CA LYS A 318 25.22 -15.66 -31.17
C LYS A 318 25.83 -14.63 -30.21
N SER A 319 25.35 -14.51 -28.97
CA SER A 319 25.87 -13.53 -27.99
C SER A 319 27.16 -13.96 -27.31
N SER A 320 27.53 -15.23 -27.41
CA SER A 320 28.81 -15.73 -26.89
C SER A 320 30.03 -15.03 -27.50
N LYS A 321 29.90 -14.41 -28.69
CA LYS A 321 31.03 -13.87 -29.45
C LYS A 321 31.31 -12.38 -29.21
N ASP A 322 30.44 -11.65 -28.51
CA ASP A 322 30.53 -10.19 -28.38
C ASP A 322 30.65 -9.70 -26.92
N GLY A 323 30.89 -10.61 -25.97
CA GLY A 323 31.02 -10.28 -24.54
C GLY A 323 29.71 -9.92 -23.84
N ARG A 324 28.57 -9.84 -24.55
CA ARG A 324 27.26 -9.59 -23.92
C ARG A 324 26.78 -10.78 -23.10
N GLU A 325 27.23 -11.99 -23.42
CA GLU A 325 26.92 -13.18 -22.62
C GLU A 325 27.45 -13.06 -21.18
N ASP A 326 28.71 -12.65 -21.01
CA ASP A 326 29.31 -12.43 -19.68
C ASP A 326 28.52 -11.37 -18.90
N ALA A 327 28.14 -10.27 -19.56
CA ALA A 327 27.31 -9.25 -18.94
C ALA A 327 25.93 -9.78 -18.53
N ARG A 328 25.30 -10.67 -19.30
CA ARG A 328 24.01 -11.29 -18.90
C ARG A 328 24.15 -12.26 -17.75
N GLN A 329 25.21 -13.06 -17.72
CA GLN A 329 25.51 -13.94 -16.58
C GLN A 329 25.72 -13.13 -15.29
N LEU A 330 26.46 -12.01 -15.38
CA LEU A 330 26.60 -11.09 -14.26
C LEU A 330 25.27 -10.42 -13.88
N THR A 331 24.41 -10.11 -14.86
CA THR A 331 23.06 -9.57 -14.61
C THR A 331 22.23 -10.57 -13.80
N LEU A 332 22.22 -11.85 -14.19
CA LEU A 332 21.55 -12.94 -13.46
C LEU A 332 22.12 -13.13 -12.05
N ALA A 333 23.43 -13.06 -11.89
CA ALA A 333 24.07 -13.17 -10.58
C ALA A 333 23.64 -12.02 -9.66
N THR A 334 23.62 -10.78 -10.16
CA THR A 334 23.13 -9.61 -9.43
C THR A 334 21.64 -9.73 -9.09
N TRP A 335 20.83 -10.23 -10.02
CA TRP A 335 19.42 -10.55 -9.78
C TRP A 335 19.26 -11.53 -8.63
N ALA A 336 19.97 -12.66 -8.68
CA ALA A 336 19.87 -13.70 -7.67
C ALA A 336 20.30 -13.18 -6.29
N LEU A 337 21.43 -12.46 -6.24
CA LEU A 337 21.96 -11.86 -5.01
C LEU A 337 20.92 -10.99 -4.29
N HIS A 338 20.26 -10.07 -5.00
CA HIS A 338 19.34 -9.13 -4.35
C HIS A 338 18.00 -9.76 -4.00
N TRP A 339 17.48 -10.70 -4.80
CA TRP A 339 16.31 -11.49 -4.43
C TRP A 339 16.56 -12.36 -3.20
N GLN A 340 17.74 -12.98 -3.09
CA GLN A 340 18.16 -13.71 -1.89
C GLN A 340 18.31 -12.80 -0.67
N ARG A 341 18.90 -11.60 -0.83
CA ARG A 341 18.98 -10.59 0.24
C ARG A 341 17.59 -10.13 0.71
N ALA A 342 16.59 -10.16 -0.17
CA ALA A 342 15.18 -9.91 0.15
C ALA A 342 14.44 -11.13 0.74
N GLY A 343 15.14 -12.24 1.00
CA GLY A 343 14.60 -13.45 1.64
C GLY A 343 14.07 -14.52 0.67
N TRP A 344 14.21 -14.33 -0.64
CA TRP A 344 13.70 -15.28 -1.64
C TRP A 344 14.72 -16.36 -1.98
N GLN A 345 14.25 -17.58 -2.23
CA GLN A 345 15.02 -18.53 -3.02
C GLN A 345 14.92 -18.19 -4.50
N THR A 346 16.01 -18.36 -5.23
CA THR A 346 16.07 -17.97 -6.64
C THR A 346 16.18 -19.20 -7.52
N ARG A 347 15.40 -19.24 -8.60
CA ARG A 347 15.40 -20.34 -9.58
C ARG A 347 15.49 -19.79 -11.00
N VAL A 348 16.50 -20.22 -11.75
CA VAL A 348 16.62 -19.88 -13.18
C VAL A 348 16.03 -21.02 -14.00
N LEU A 349 15.00 -20.72 -14.78
CA LEU A 349 14.37 -21.66 -15.72
C LEU A 349 14.97 -21.47 -17.12
N GLY A 350 15.00 -22.54 -17.91
CA GLY A 350 15.52 -22.53 -19.28
C GLY A 350 14.59 -23.23 -20.28
N LEU A 351 15.07 -23.35 -21.52
CA LEU A 351 14.32 -24.01 -22.59
C LEU A 351 13.96 -25.46 -22.26
N ALA A 352 14.83 -26.17 -21.54
CA ALA A 352 14.58 -27.54 -21.09
C ALA A 352 13.32 -27.66 -20.21
N ASP A 353 12.99 -26.62 -19.43
CA ASP A 353 11.76 -26.59 -18.63
C ASP A 353 10.53 -26.37 -19.51
N ALA A 354 10.62 -25.46 -20.48
CA ALA A 354 9.53 -25.23 -21.45
C ALA A 354 9.23 -26.47 -22.31
N GLN A 355 10.26 -27.24 -22.66
CA GLN A 355 10.14 -28.46 -23.47
C GLN A 355 9.38 -29.60 -22.79
N LYS A 356 9.24 -29.57 -21.45
CA LYS A 356 8.42 -30.53 -20.70
C LYS A 356 6.93 -30.37 -21.04
N SER A 357 6.52 -29.20 -21.53
CA SER A 357 5.11 -28.92 -21.81
C SER A 357 4.63 -29.65 -23.05
N PRO A 358 3.45 -30.32 -23.01
CA PRO A 358 2.85 -30.92 -24.20
C PRO A 358 2.49 -29.89 -25.27
N PHE A 359 2.38 -28.59 -24.91
CA PHE A 359 2.10 -27.50 -25.85
C PHE A 359 3.34 -26.99 -26.59
N TYR A 360 4.56 -27.39 -26.20
CA TYR A 360 5.80 -26.82 -26.73
C TYR A 360 5.90 -26.89 -28.26
N LYS A 361 5.60 -28.05 -28.86
CA LYS A 361 5.63 -28.22 -30.33
C LYS A 361 4.60 -27.34 -31.03
N GLN A 362 3.40 -27.19 -30.45
CA GLN A 362 2.35 -26.35 -31.01
C GLN A 362 2.72 -24.87 -30.92
N LEU A 363 3.36 -24.45 -29.82
CA LEU A 363 3.87 -23.09 -29.67
C LEU A 363 4.89 -22.75 -30.77
N LEU A 364 5.84 -23.66 -31.08
CA LEU A 364 6.80 -23.46 -32.16
C LEU A 364 6.14 -23.20 -33.51
N VAL A 365 5.11 -23.98 -33.85
CA VAL A 365 4.36 -23.80 -35.11
C VAL A 365 3.65 -22.45 -35.17
N LYS A 366 3.14 -21.96 -34.04
CA LYS A 366 2.51 -20.63 -33.97
C LYS A 366 3.54 -19.50 -34.01
N LEU A 367 4.67 -19.63 -33.32
CA LEU A 367 5.77 -18.64 -33.33
C LEU A 367 6.37 -18.45 -34.73
N ALA A 368 6.39 -19.49 -35.56
CA ALA A 368 6.81 -19.38 -36.97
C ALA A 368 5.91 -18.45 -37.81
N GLN A 369 4.71 -18.10 -37.33
CA GLN A 369 3.77 -17.21 -38.00
C GLN A 369 3.85 -15.76 -37.51
N ILE A 370 4.70 -15.49 -36.52
CA ILE A 370 4.79 -14.20 -35.84
C ILE A 370 6.04 -13.47 -36.34
N PRO A 371 5.96 -12.19 -36.74
CA PRO A 371 7.14 -11.41 -37.10
C PRO A 371 7.90 -11.06 -35.81
N LEU A 372 8.96 -11.82 -35.52
CA LEU A 372 9.76 -11.67 -34.30
C LEU A 372 10.96 -10.70 -34.46
N GLY A 373 10.92 -9.83 -35.47
CA GLY A 373 11.94 -8.80 -35.71
C GLY A 373 13.35 -9.33 -35.99
N GLU A 374 14.35 -8.52 -35.67
CA GLU A 374 15.78 -8.77 -35.98
C GLU A 374 16.43 -9.82 -35.07
N ASN A 375 15.87 -10.06 -33.89
CA ASN A 375 16.39 -11.03 -32.92
C ASN A 375 15.33 -12.09 -32.54
N PRO A 376 14.93 -12.95 -33.49
CA PRO A 376 13.84 -13.88 -33.30
C PRO A 376 14.09 -14.90 -32.19
N GLU A 377 15.34 -15.25 -31.90
CA GLU A 377 15.67 -16.21 -30.83
C GLU A 377 15.42 -15.62 -29.44
N TYR A 378 15.74 -14.34 -29.23
CA TYR A 378 15.40 -13.63 -27.99
C TYR A 378 13.88 -13.53 -27.82
N GLU A 379 13.16 -13.15 -28.87
CA GLU A 379 11.70 -13.03 -28.79
C GLU A 379 11.02 -14.39 -28.56
N LYS A 380 11.51 -15.48 -29.16
CA LYS A 380 11.02 -16.85 -28.85
C LYS A 380 11.23 -17.20 -27.38
N ALA A 381 12.41 -16.90 -26.83
CA ALA A 381 12.71 -17.11 -25.40
C ALA A 381 11.70 -16.40 -24.50
N CYS A 382 11.31 -15.16 -24.85
CA CYS A 382 10.27 -14.41 -24.14
C CYS A 382 8.90 -15.11 -24.16
N TYR A 383 8.56 -15.93 -25.17
CA TYR A 383 7.34 -16.75 -25.14
C TYR A 383 7.52 -18.07 -24.39
N PHE A 384 8.72 -18.66 -24.40
CA PHE A 384 8.99 -19.92 -23.70
C PHE A 384 8.94 -19.79 -22.18
N ARG A 385 9.25 -18.62 -21.60
CA ARG A 385 9.20 -18.40 -20.14
C ARG A 385 7.86 -18.76 -19.50
N TYR A 386 6.75 -18.53 -20.20
CA TYR A 386 5.41 -18.84 -19.70
C TYR A 386 5.17 -20.36 -19.62
N LEU A 387 5.66 -21.12 -20.59
CA LEU A 387 5.62 -22.59 -20.53
C LEU A 387 6.56 -23.12 -19.46
N ALA A 388 7.78 -22.60 -19.38
CA ALA A 388 8.73 -22.99 -18.35
C ALA A 388 8.15 -22.78 -16.95
N MET A 389 7.51 -21.63 -16.68
CA MET A 389 6.82 -21.38 -15.42
C MET A 389 5.66 -22.33 -15.17
N SER A 390 4.84 -22.64 -16.17
CA SER A 390 3.75 -23.58 -15.97
C SER A 390 4.28 -24.97 -15.62
N GLU A 391 5.32 -25.45 -16.28
CA GLU A 391 5.90 -26.77 -15.99
C GLU A 391 6.71 -26.79 -14.68
N ALA A 392 7.13 -25.62 -14.17
CA ALA A 392 7.80 -25.46 -12.89
C ALA A 392 6.84 -25.33 -11.69
N GLY A 393 5.53 -25.51 -11.90
CA GLY A 393 4.47 -25.46 -10.87
C GLY A 393 3.81 -24.09 -10.69
N GLY A 394 4.09 -23.12 -11.57
CA GLY A 394 3.67 -21.73 -11.40
C GLY A 394 4.54 -20.97 -10.39
N GLY A 395 3.95 -19.98 -9.72
CA GLY A 395 4.64 -19.17 -8.72
C GLY A 395 4.91 -17.73 -9.17
N TRP A 396 5.94 -17.15 -8.57
CA TRP A 396 6.46 -15.82 -8.87
C TRP A 396 7.56 -15.86 -9.92
N MET A 397 7.53 -14.90 -10.85
CA MET A 397 8.59 -14.69 -11.83
C MET A 397 8.92 -13.21 -11.96
N SER A 398 10.20 -12.89 -12.03
CA SER A 398 10.68 -11.58 -12.50
C SER A 398 11.65 -11.75 -13.67
N ASP A 399 11.69 -10.74 -14.53
CA ASP A 399 12.77 -10.64 -15.49
C ASP A 399 14.09 -10.41 -14.75
N TYR A 400 15.18 -10.94 -15.30
CA TYR A 400 16.48 -10.88 -14.63
C TYR A 400 17.08 -9.47 -14.57
N ASP A 401 16.43 -8.47 -15.17
CA ASP A 401 16.72 -7.04 -14.98
C ASP A 401 15.73 -6.34 -14.03
N THR A 402 14.96 -7.10 -13.25
CA THR A 402 14.01 -6.62 -12.24
C THR A 402 14.40 -7.06 -10.84
N LEU A 403 14.56 -6.11 -9.93
CA LEU A 403 15.12 -6.31 -8.58
C LEU A 403 14.09 -5.99 -7.49
N PRO A 404 14.15 -6.65 -6.32
CA PRO A 404 13.21 -6.40 -5.24
C PRO A 404 13.44 -5.00 -4.66
N LEU A 405 12.35 -4.33 -4.28
CA LEU A 405 12.40 -3.18 -3.39
C LEU A 405 11.72 -3.58 -2.08
N HIS A 406 10.44 -3.24 -1.94
CA HIS A 406 9.65 -3.51 -0.72
C HIS A 406 8.77 -4.74 -0.86
N PHE A 407 9.26 -5.80 -1.51
CA PHE A 407 8.49 -7.01 -1.74
C PHE A 407 9.01 -8.18 -0.90
N PRO A 408 8.33 -8.49 0.22
CA PRO A 408 8.80 -9.50 1.16
C PRO A 408 8.60 -10.92 0.64
N ALA A 409 9.53 -11.81 0.99
CA ALA A 409 9.46 -13.25 0.76
C ALA A 409 8.44 -13.91 1.69
N THR A 410 7.17 -13.56 1.49
CA THR A 410 6.06 -13.90 2.37
C THR A 410 4.71 -13.91 1.65
N SER A 411 4.72 -13.80 0.32
CA SER A 411 3.56 -13.36 -0.44
C SER A 411 2.89 -14.51 -1.19
N ASP A 412 1.65 -14.81 -0.78
CA ASP A 412 0.70 -15.55 -1.58
C ASP A 412 0.60 -14.98 -3.00
N LEU A 413 0.25 -15.85 -3.95
CA LEU A 413 0.04 -15.42 -5.33
C LEU A 413 -1.07 -14.36 -5.41
N VAL A 414 -0.82 -13.33 -6.21
CA VAL A 414 -1.78 -12.25 -6.39
C VAL A 414 -3.10 -12.79 -6.94
N SER A 415 -4.22 -12.23 -6.46
CA SER A 415 -5.56 -12.54 -6.97
C SER A 415 -5.88 -14.04 -6.91
N ASN A 416 -5.53 -14.70 -5.80
CA ASN A 416 -5.76 -16.13 -5.57
C ASN A 416 -5.17 -17.02 -6.68
N GLY A 417 -3.95 -16.69 -7.13
CA GLY A 417 -3.27 -17.45 -8.18
C GLY A 417 -3.66 -17.06 -9.61
N THR A 418 -4.61 -16.13 -9.82
CA THR A 418 -4.89 -15.62 -11.18
C THR A 418 -3.66 -14.96 -11.77
N PHE A 419 -3.37 -15.23 -13.05
CA PHE A 419 -2.21 -14.64 -13.71
C PHE A 419 -2.24 -13.12 -13.61
N THR A 420 -1.20 -12.54 -13.02
CA THR A 420 -1.13 -11.11 -12.73
C THR A 420 0.23 -10.53 -13.11
N VAL A 421 0.21 -9.35 -13.74
CA VAL A 421 1.39 -8.58 -14.12
C VAL A 421 1.46 -7.30 -13.28
N LEU A 422 2.59 -7.05 -12.62
CA LEU A 422 2.75 -5.94 -11.68
C LEU A 422 3.39 -4.69 -12.31
N GLN A 423 3.59 -4.68 -13.63
CA GLN A 423 4.01 -3.53 -14.41
C GLN A 423 3.14 -3.29 -15.67
N GLY A 424 1.82 -3.30 -15.50
CA GLY A 424 0.88 -3.10 -16.61
C GLY A 424 0.95 -4.27 -17.59
N HIS A 425 1.40 -4.01 -18.82
CA HIS A 425 1.62 -5.01 -19.86
C HIS A 425 3.10 -5.42 -20.02
N ILE A 426 3.99 -4.90 -19.17
CA ILE A 426 5.41 -5.21 -19.21
C ILE A 426 5.64 -6.44 -18.31
N PRO A 427 6.11 -7.58 -18.84
CA PRO A 427 6.25 -8.85 -18.12
C PRO A 427 7.49 -8.89 -17.20
N ALA A 428 7.81 -7.78 -16.55
CA ALA A 428 8.98 -7.66 -15.70
C ALA A 428 8.81 -8.32 -14.33
N PHE A 429 7.56 -8.39 -13.85
CA PHE A 429 7.24 -8.95 -12.55
C PHE A 429 5.82 -9.50 -12.49
N MET A 430 5.67 -10.80 -12.24
CA MET A 430 4.45 -11.57 -12.49
C MET A 430 4.23 -12.65 -11.43
N SER A 431 2.97 -13.04 -11.25
CA SER A 431 2.58 -14.20 -10.43
C SER A 431 1.42 -14.95 -11.06
N GLY A 432 1.32 -16.25 -10.80
CA GLY A 432 0.16 -17.05 -11.19
C GLY A 432 0.29 -18.51 -10.75
N SER A 433 -0.84 -19.23 -10.70
CA SER A 433 -0.85 -20.68 -10.51
C SER A 433 -0.32 -21.40 -11.76
N GLN A 434 0.04 -22.67 -11.64
CA GLN A 434 0.45 -23.50 -12.77
C GLN A 434 -0.55 -23.42 -13.95
N GLU A 435 -1.84 -23.54 -13.66
CA GLU A 435 -2.93 -23.51 -14.64
C GLU A 435 -3.00 -22.16 -15.33
N GLU A 436 -2.82 -21.08 -14.57
CA GLU A 436 -2.90 -19.71 -15.05
C GLU A 436 -1.70 -19.33 -15.92
N TRP A 437 -0.48 -19.77 -15.57
CA TRP A 437 0.68 -19.67 -16.44
C TRP A 437 0.48 -20.45 -17.76
N ARG A 438 -0.10 -21.66 -17.68
CA ARG A 438 -0.40 -22.50 -18.84
C ARG A 438 -1.48 -21.90 -19.73
N ARG A 439 -2.50 -21.27 -19.15
CA ARG A 439 -3.55 -20.53 -19.87
C ARG A 439 -2.93 -19.33 -20.58
N MET A 440 -2.12 -18.56 -19.85
CA MET A 440 -1.50 -17.34 -20.37
C MET A 440 -0.53 -17.61 -21.53
N SER A 441 0.24 -18.70 -21.48
CA SER A 441 1.14 -19.08 -22.59
C SER A 441 0.39 -19.27 -23.92
N ARG A 442 -0.84 -19.80 -23.87
CA ARG A 442 -1.71 -19.99 -25.04
C ARG A 442 -2.32 -18.67 -25.49
N LEU A 443 -2.85 -17.88 -24.55
CA LEU A 443 -3.48 -16.59 -24.87
C LEU A 443 -2.49 -15.59 -25.45
N LEU A 444 -1.24 -15.55 -24.96
CA LEU A 444 -0.21 -14.66 -25.48
C LEU A 444 0.13 -14.98 -26.93
N VAL A 445 0.35 -16.25 -27.28
CA VAL A 445 0.65 -16.60 -28.67
C VAL A 445 -0.56 -16.38 -29.59
N GLU A 446 -1.78 -16.59 -29.10
CA GLU A 446 -2.99 -16.29 -29.87
C GLU A 446 -3.20 -14.80 -30.10
N SER A 447 -3.00 -13.99 -29.06
CA SER A 447 -2.98 -12.54 -29.16
C SER A 447 -1.93 -12.07 -30.17
N ALA A 448 -0.72 -12.63 -30.10
CA ALA A 448 0.35 -12.32 -31.04
C ALA A 448 -0.02 -12.63 -32.49
N VAL A 449 -0.56 -13.82 -32.78
CA VAL A 449 -1.05 -14.21 -34.12
C VAL A 449 -2.18 -13.28 -34.59
N MET A 450 -3.05 -12.81 -33.70
CA MET A 450 -4.09 -11.84 -34.07
C MET A 450 -3.50 -10.47 -34.42
N LEU A 451 -2.45 -10.03 -33.72
CA LEU A 451 -1.75 -8.78 -34.03
C LEU A 451 -1.08 -8.80 -35.40
N THR A 452 -0.60 -9.97 -35.87
CA THR A 452 0.00 -10.08 -37.22
C THR A 452 -0.99 -9.89 -38.35
N ARG A 453 -2.29 -10.04 -38.08
CA ARG A 453 -3.37 -9.84 -39.07
C ARG A 453 -3.79 -8.38 -39.21
N LYS A 454 -3.26 -7.47 -38.39
CA LYS A 454 -3.53 -6.03 -38.50
C LYS A 454 -2.83 -5.46 -39.74
N THR A 455 -3.43 -4.43 -40.34
CA THR A 455 -2.87 -3.72 -41.50
C THR A 455 -2.58 -2.26 -41.10
N PRO A 456 -1.35 -1.76 -41.27
CA PRO A 456 -0.17 -2.49 -41.73
C PRO A 456 0.30 -3.54 -40.70
N MET A 457 0.91 -4.62 -41.19
CA MET A 457 1.47 -5.67 -40.33
C MET A 457 2.65 -5.08 -39.54
N PRO A 458 2.71 -5.27 -38.21
CA PRO A 458 3.84 -4.82 -37.42
C PRO A 458 5.12 -5.60 -37.79
N GLY A 459 6.26 -4.91 -37.87
CA GLY A 459 7.56 -5.54 -38.14
C GLY A 459 8.12 -6.38 -36.97
N LEU A 460 7.55 -6.20 -35.78
CA LEU A 460 7.89 -6.94 -34.56
C LEU A 460 6.62 -7.14 -33.72
N VAL A 461 6.37 -8.36 -33.26
CA VAL A 461 5.38 -8.69 -32.24
C VAL A 461 6.07 -9.50 -31.14
N SER A 462 6.48 -8.79 -30.09
CA SER A 462 6.99 -9.41 -28.86
C SER A 462 5.84 -9.84 -27.94
N ASP A 463 6.18 -10.59 -26.89
CA ASP A 463 5.20 -10.99 -25.88
C ASP A 463 4.63 -9.79 -25.11
N MET A 464 5.38 -8.69 -24.94
CA MET A 464 4.85 -7.43 -24.40
C MET A 464 3.71 -6.85 -25.26
N HIS A 465 3.84 -6.92 -26.59
CA HIS A 465 2.79 -6.46 -27.50
C HIS A 465 1.55 -7.36 -27.39
N ALA A 466 1.76 -8.66 -27.34
CA ALA A 466 0.69 -9.63 -27.12
C ALA A 466 -0.02 -9.38 -25.78
N MET A 467 0.74 -9.12 -24.72
CA MET A 467 0.23 -8.82 -23.37
C MET A 467 -0.54 -7.49 -23.33
N ALA A 468 -0.08 -6.46 -24.05
CA ALA A 468 -0.81 -5.20 -24.20
C ALA A 468 -2.17 -5.44 -24.88
N GLY A 469 -2.21 -6.28 -25.92
CA GLY A 469 -3.48 -6.67 -26.57
C GLY A 469 -4.48 -7.33 -25.60
N LEU A 470 -4.00 -8.18 -24.68
CA LEU A 470 -4.80 -8.81 -23.63
C LEU A 470 -5.27 -7.79 -22.57
N ALA A 471 -4.40 -6.86 -22.18
CA ALA A 471 -4.72 -5.80 -21.21
C ALA A 471 -5.82 -4.86 -21.72
N ASP A 472 -5.73 -4.46 -23.00
CA ASP A 472 -6.71 -3.58 -23.65
C ASP A 472 -8.00 -4.31 -24.05
N LYS A 473 -8.07 -5.63 -23.82
CA LYS A 473 -9.18 -6.52 -24.20
C LYS A 473 -9.52 -6.48 -25.69
N SER A 474 -8.58 -6.01 -26.52
CA SER A 474 -8.78 -5.87 -27.95
C SER A 474 -8.66 -7.23 -28.62
N GLY A 475 -9.72 -7.69 -29.30
CA GLY A 475 -9.71 -8.96 -30.03
C GLY A 475 -9.84 -10.23 -29.19
N LEU A 476 -10.07 -10.13 -27.87
CA LEU A 476 -10.43 -11.26 -27.03
C LEU A 476 -11.82 -11.78 -27.39
N LYS A 477 -11.95 -13.12 -27.53
CA LYS A 477 -13.25 -13.77 -27.71
C LYS A 477 -14.10 -13.64 -26.44
N ASN A 478 -13.50 -13.88 -25.26
CA ASN A 478 -14.14 -13.75 -23.96
C ASN A 478 -13.48 -12.63 -23.12
N LYS A 479 -13.97 -11.39 -23.27
CA LYS A 479 -13.41 -10.19 -22.62
C LYS A 479 -13.37 -10.22 -21.07
N SER A 480 -14.11 -11.11 -20.41
CA SER A 480 -14.13 -11.24 -18.94
C SER A 480 -13.12 -12.27 -18.41
N GLU A 481 -13.03 -13.44 -19.04
CA GLU A 481 -12.17 -14.55 -18.61
C GLU A 481 -10.72 -14.39 -19.11
N ASP A 482 -10.56 -13.80 -20.29
CA ASP A 482 -9.24 -13.62 -20.92
C ASP A 482 -8.57 -12.29 -20.53
N ALA A 483 -9.22 -11.49 -19.69
CA ALA A 483 -8.69 -10.21 -19.26
C ALA A 483 -7.43 -10.41 -18.40
N LEU A 484 -6.37 -9.67 -18.76
CA LEU A 484 -5.16 -9.64 -17.96
C LEU A 484 -5.40 -8.84 -16.67
N ASN A 485 -5.10 -9.45 -15.52
CA ASN A 485 -4.97 -8.70 -14.27
C ASN A 485 -3.64 -7.95 -14.30
N SER A 486 -3.68 -6.62 -14.23
CA SER A 486 -2.47 -5.81 -14.25
C SER A 486 -2.48 -4.69 -13.21
N PHE A 487 -1.29 -4.38 -12.69
CA PHE A 487 -1.04 -3.33 -11.72
C PHE A 487 0.22 -2.54 -12.10
N HIS A 488 0.37 -1.31 -11.59
CA HIS A 488 1.60 -0.51 -11.73
C HIS A 488 2.35 -0.40 -10.41
N MET A 489 2.93 -1.52 -9.96
CA MET A 489 3.64 -1.65 -8.68
C MET A 489 5.17 -1.75 -8.84
N VAL A 490 5.66 -1.95 -10.05
CA VAL A 490 7.09 -1.94 -10.38
C VAL A 490 7.54 -0.53 -10.75
N ALA A 491 8.67 -0.10 -10.21
CA ALA A 491 9.27 1.18 -10.51
C ALA A 491 10.03 1.12 -11.85
N ASP A 492 9.90 2.17 -12.67
CA ASP A 492 10.83 2.38 -13.77
C ASP A 492 12.16 2.93 -13.21
N ALA A 493 13.28 2.29 -13.56
CA ALA A 493 14.58 2.64 -13.00
C ALA A 493 15.15 3.98 -13.47
N LYS A 494 14.59 4.62 -14.50
CA LYS A 494 15.12 5.86 -15.11
C LYS A 494 15.45 6.93 -14.09
N GLU A 495 14.55 7.14 -13.12
CA GLU A 495 14.70 8.15 -12.08
C GLU A 495 15.65 7.73 -10.94
N TYR A 496 15.92 6.44 -10.79
CA TYR A 496 16.81 5.88 -9.77
C TYR A 496 18.25 5.87 -10.28
N VAL A 497 18.48 5.40 -11.50
CA VAL A 497 19.81 5.35 -12.11
C VAL A 497 20.41 6.75 -12.30
N ARG A 498 19.57 7.77 -12.54
CA ARG A 498 19.99 9.19 -12.56
C ARG A 498 20.69 9.65 -11.28
N THR A 499 20.32 9.04 -10.15
CA THR A 499 20.89 9.40 -8.86
C THR A 499 22.27 8.81 -8.64
N LEU A 500 22.70 7.81 -9.42
CA LEU A 500 23.99 7.12 -9.26
C LEU A 500 25.20 8.06 -9.32
N ARG A 501 25.07 9.20 -10.01
CA ARG A 501 26.12 10.24 -10.08
C ARG A 501 26.18 11.17 -8.87
N ARG A 502 25.24 11.06 -7.92
CA ARG A 502 25.12 11.95 -6.75
C ARG A 502 25.44 11.19 -5.48
N PRO A 503 26.08 11.82 -4.47
CA PRO A 503 26.21 11.23 -3.14
C PRO A 503 24.85 10.88 -2.55
N ILE A 504 24.82 9.80 -1.76
CA ILE A 504 23.59 9.39 -1.07
C ILE A 504 23.17 10.49 -0.11
N SER A 505 21.88 10.77 -0.08
CA SER A 505 21.28 11.80 0.75
C SER A 505 19.86 11.40 1.11
N SER A 506 19.30 12.03 2.14
CA SER A 506 17.90 11.84 2.53
C SER A 506 16.92 12.08 1.37
N LEU A 507 17.25 12.97 0.43
CA LEU A 507 16.44 13.22 -0.77
C LEU A 507 16.43 12.03 -1.74
N ILE A 508 17.55 11.30 -1.87
CA ILE A 508 17.65 10.09 -2.69
C ILE A 508 16.94 8.94 -1.99
N CYS A 509 17.15 8.76 -0.68
CA CYS A 509 16.44 7.72 0.08
C CYS A 509 14.94 7.91 0.07
N ARG A 510 14.46 9.16 0.04
CA ARG A 510 13.04 9.46 -0.15
C ARG A 510 12.47 8.94 -1.48
N ARG A 511 13.29 8.75 -2.52
CA ARG A 511 12.81 8.13 -3.77
C ARG A 511 12.59 6.63 -3.57
N PHE A 512 13.53 5.98 -2.90
CA PHE A 512 13.41 4.57 -2.51
C PHE A 512 12.33 4.33 -1.46
N SER A 513 11.95 5.34 -0.67
CA SER A 513 10.87 5.23 0.31
C SER A 513 9.47 5.25 -0.33
N PHE A 514 9.33 5.63 -1.61
CA PHE A 514 8.05 5.46 -2.30
C PHE A 514 7.79 3.98 -2.50
N PHE A 515 6.60 3.53 -2.09
CA PHE A 515 6.31 2.11 -2.17
C PHE A 515 6.25 1.65 -3.62
N ARG A 516 7.14 0.72 -3.92
CA ARG A 516 7.25 -0.07 -5.14
C ARG A 516 7.68 -1.46 -4.70
N LEU A 517 7.07 -2.48 -5.30
CA LEU A 517 7.38 -3.87 -4.97
C LEU A 517 8.77 -4.24 -5.51
N ALA A 518 9.04 -3.82 -6.73
CA ALA A 518 10.29 -4.07 -7.43
C ALA A 518 10.68 -2.85 -8.27
N ILE A 519 11.89 -2.87 -8.81
CA ILE A 519 12.40 -1.90 -9.77
C ILE A 519 12.83 -2.64 -11.03
N HIS A 520 12.29 -2.24 -12.18
CA HIS A 520 12.66 -2.78 -13.48
C HIS A 520 13.73 -1.88 -14.10
N ILE A 521 14.95 -2.42 -14.18
CA ILE A 521 16.15 -1.76 -14.70
C ILE A 521 16.26 -2.10 -16.19
N SER A 522 15.21 -1.71 -16.92
CA SER A 522 15.06 -1.98 -18.35
C SER A 522 16.13 -1.29 -19.18
N HIS A 523 16.35 -1.78 -20.39
CA HIS A 523 17.29 -1.17 -21.34
C HIS A 523 16.96 0.31 -21.58
N ALA A 524 15.68 0.62 -21.83
CA ALA A 524 15.20 1.98 -22.06
C ALA A 524 15.37 2.89 -20.83
N SER A 525 15.13 2.35 -19.62
CA SER A 525 15.31 3.08 -18.36
C SER A 525 16.76 3.47 -18.13
N VAL A 526 17.69 2.55 -18.41
CA VAL A 526 19.14 2.79 -18.28
C VAL A 526 19.63 3.79 -19.32
N ALA A 527 19.30 3.57 -20.60
CA ALA A 527 19.67 4.47 -21.69
C ALA A 527 19.20 5.91 -21.42
N ALA A 528 17.90 6.09 -21.11
CA ALA A 528 17.31 7.40 -20.86
C ALA A 528 17.74 8.02 -19.51
N GLY A 529 18.08 7.19 -18.53
CA GLY A 529 18.48 7.62 -17.21
C GLY A 529 19.92 8.14 -17.19
N LEU A 530 20.83 7.45 -17.85
CA LEU A 530 22.27 7.74 -17.84
C LEU A 530 22.78 8.41 -19.12
N ALA A 531 21.93 8.54 -20.15
CA ALA A 531 22.29 8.97 -21.50
C ALA A 531 23.39 8.08 -22.10
N LEU A 532 23.23 6.76 -21.95
CA LEU A 532 24.15 5.77 -22.53
C LEU A 532 23.69 5.35 -23.93
N PRO A 533 24.62 5.09 -24.87
CA PRO A 533 24.31 4.42 -26.13
C PRO A 533 23.75 3.01 -25.88
N ASP A 534 22.80 2.56 -26.70
CA ASP A 534 22.15 1.24 -26.56
C ASP A 534 23.16 0.09 -26.51
N ALA A 535 24.26 0.18 -27.28
CA ALA A 535 25.32 -0.83 -27.30
C ALA A 535 26.03 -1.01 -25.94
N GLU A 536 26.11 0.06 -25.13
CA GLU A 536 26.78 0.02 -23.82
C GLU A 536 25.87 -0.46 -22.70
N VAL A 537 24.55 -0.23 -22.82
CA VAL A 537 23.58 -0.49 -21.75
C VAL A 537 23.67 -1.93 -21.26
N GLU A 538 23.73 -2.90 -22.17
CA GLU A 538 23.77 -4.32 -21.81
C GLU A 538 25.04 -4.66 -21.02
N THR A 539 26.20 -4.19 -21.49
CA THR A 539 27.49 -4.46 -20.84
C THR A 539 27.60 -3.84 -19.44
N ARG A 540 26.95 -2.69 -19.23
CA ARG A 540 26.99 -1.94 -17.96
C ARG A 540 25.85 -2.28 -17.01
N ARG A 541 24.82 -2.99 -17.47
CA ARG A 541 23.63 -3.30 -16.68
C ARG A 541 23.95 -3.96 -15.33
N PRO A 542 24.86 -4.97 -15.22
CA PRO A 542 25.16 -5.60 -13.93
C PRO A 542 25.66 -4.61 -12.89
N GLU A 543 26.59 -3.72 -13.28
CA GLU A 543 27.15 -2.67 -12.43
C GLU A 543 26.04 -1.72 -11.96
N ILE A 544 25.21 -1.25 -12.89
CA ILE A 544 24.13 -0.29 -12.63
C ILE A 544 23.07 -0.89 -11.70
N MET A 545 22.72 -2.16 -11.93
CA MET A 545 21.81 -2.93 -11.08
C MET A 545 22.32 -3.01 -9.66
N ASN A 546 23.56 -3.47 -9.49
CA ASN A 546 24.18 -3.62 -8.18
C ASN A 546 24.28 -2.27 -7.45
N GLN A 547 24.77 -1.21 -8.12
CA GLN A 547 24.88 0.12 -7.52
C GLN A 547 23.51 0.72 -7.13
N THR A 548 22.47 0.47 -7.93
CA THR A 548 21.12 0.94 -7.64
C THR A 548 20.59 0.24 -6.38
N MET A 549 20.84 -1.06 -6.24
CA MET A 549 20.39 -1.83 -5.09
C MET A 549 21.20 -1.58 -3.83
N GLU A 550 22.52 -1.43 -3.91
CA GLU A 550 23.31 -1.07 -2.74
C GLU A 550 22.88 0.28 -2.15
N ARG A 551 22.46 1.23 -3.00
CA ARG A 551 21.84 2.48 -2.52
C ARG A 551 20.49 2.25 -1.87
N PHE A 552 19.66 1.37 -2.43
CA PHE A 552 18.40 1.00 -1.82
C PHE A 552 18.61 0.43 -0.41
N TRP A 553 19.51 -0.54 -0.26
CA TRP A 553 19.80 -1.18 1.02
C TRP A 553 20.37 -0.20 2.04
N GLN A 554 21.31 0.66 1.63
CA GLN A 554 21.82 1.71 2.52
C GLN A 554 20.71 2.67 2.98
N CYS A 555 19.75 2.98 2.11
CA CYS A 555 18.60 3.78 2.51
C CYS A 555 17.67 3.05 3.49
N VAL A 556 17.51 1.73 3.37
CA VAL A 556 16.77 0.92 4.34
C VAL A 556 17.48 0.93 5.70
N GLU A 557 18.79 0.68 5.72
CA GLU A 557 19.62 0.70 6.94
C GLU A 557 19.62 2.08 7.62
N MET A 558 19.66 3.18 6.85
CA MET A 558 19.54 4.54 7.40
C MET A 558 18.19 4.80 8.07
N HIS A 559 17.12 4.17 7.60
CA HIS A 559 15.79 4.31 8.18
C HIS A 559 15.60 3.48 9.45
N GLU A 560 16.30 2.35 9.58
CA GLU A 560 16.24 1.50 10.78
C GLU A 560 17.04 2.09 11.96
N ASN A 561 18.04 2.93 11.68
CA ASN A 561 18.88 3.58 12.69
C ASN A 561 18.35 4.94 13.18
N LEU A 562 17.23 5.43 12.61
CA LEU A 562 16.54 6.66 13.01
C LEU A 562 15.30 6.34 13.82
#